data_AF-A0A4D7H9T3-F1
#
_entry.id   AF-A0A4D7H9T3-F1
#
_cell.length_a   1.000
_cell.length_b   1.000
_cell.length_c   1.000
_cell.angle_alpha   90.00
_cell.angle_beta   90.00
_cell.angle_gamma   90.00
#
_symmetry.space_group_name_H-M   'P 1'
#
loop_
_entity.id
_entity.type
_entity.pdbx_description
1 polymer ?
#
loop_
_entity_poly.entity_id
_entity_poly.type
_entity_poly.pdbx_seq_one_letter_code
_entity_poly.pdbx_strand_id
1 'polypeptide(L)'
;MTRVIHTGDTHIGYQQYHSPARRRDFLAAFEQVLADAVDDDVDAVVHAGDLFHDRRPELRDLLGTLSALRTLQDAGVPFLAVVGNHESTRGGQWLDLFERLGLATRLGAEPRIVGDTAFYGLDHVPKSRRDDLDYQFEPHDAAHSALVSHGLFTPFAHADWETEAVLDGSNVDFDVVLLGDNHEAGTAEVRETPVTYCGSTERASTSEREGRGYNIVEFDDDGGVDIRQRALDTRSFVFVSVELNEGEGEARVREQVRQHDLEDAVVVVEVTGDGEPVTPASVEEFAAERGALVARVTDRREVEVESDLSVSFADPDDAVRERIADLGLSAAAIDVDETVRASKTADSNVREEVKQRVATLVDDGLDNFSRAEAREDGESEAEQAESEAEQTDASEAERVPESNPDIGGAAGRTDVGVDASQPTTNGERVSADAVEPSSASASESDESTGSDESTESAESTENDESAETEEIADTAEAAETAAAEETSTDGQLSMEDYS
;
A
#
# COMPACT_ATOMS: atom_id res chain seq x y z
N MET A 1 24.78 -13.86 -15.29
CA MET A 1 24.66 -12.93 -14.16
C MET A 1 23.40 -12.11 -14.39
N THR A 2 22.41 -12.21 -13.49
CA THR A 2 21.14 -11.47 -13.58
C THR A 2 21.15 -10.33 -12.58
N ARG A 3 20.59 -9.16 -12.91
CA ARG A 3 20.56 -7.98 -12.03
C ARG A 3 19.17 -7.37 -11.99
N VAL A 4 18.57 -7.30 -10.81
CA VAL A 4 17.19 -6.78 -10.63
C VAL A 4 17.10 -5.75 -9.51
N ILE A 5 16.08 -4.91 -9.57
CA ILE A 5 15.66 -4.09 -8.44
C ILE A 5 14.57 -4.82 -7.67
N HIS A 6 14.76 -5.00 -6.37
CA HIS A 6 13.74 -5.43 -5.42
C HIS A 6 13.22 -4.22 -4.63
N THR A 7 11.93 -3.92 -4.82
CA THR A 7 11.19 -2.83 -4.19
C THR A 7 9.85 -3.34 -3.65
N GLY A 8 9.13 -2.54 -2.87
CA GLY A 8 7.86 -2.93 -2.26
C GLY A 8 7.26 -1.76 -1.48
N ASP A 9 6.10 -1.97 -0.87
CA ASP A 9 5.50 -1.05 0.12
C ASP A 9 5.47 0.42 -0.35
N THR A 10 5.11 0.60 -1.62
CA THR A 10 5.13 1.89 -2.33
C THR A 10 3.91 2.74 -1.98
N HIS A 11 2.78 2.12 -1.61
CA HIS A 11 1.59 2.79 -1.10
C HIS A 11 1.10 3.96 -1.98
N ILE A 12 1.13 3.81 -3.31
CA ILE A 12 0.69 4.86 -4.25
C ILE A 12 -0.76 5.26 -3.92
N GLY A 13 -0.98 6.56 -3.82
CA GLY A 13 -2.26 7.17 -3.43
C GLY A 13 -2.35 7.56 -1.95
N TYR A 14 -1.42 7.14 -1.08
CA TYR A 14 -1.49 7.46 0.34
C TYR A 14 -1.41 8.97 0.64
N GLN A 15 -2.53 9.56 1.02
CA GLN A 15 -2.63 10.99 1.34
C GLN A 15 -2.25 11.27 2.80
N GLN A 16 -1.01 10.94 3.16
CA GLN A 16 -0.45 11.10 4.51
C GLN A 16 -0.69 12.53 5.04
N TYR A 17 -1.11 12.63 6.30
CA TYR A 17 -1.52 13.88 6.96
C TYR A 17 -2.60 14.70 6.22
N HIS A 18 -3.34 14.06 5.31
CA HIS A 18 -4.25 14.67 4.33
C HIS A 18 -3.59 15.60 3.29
N SER A 19 -2.25 15.64 3.20
CA SER A 19 -1.52 16.49 2.27
C SER A 19 -1.53 15.94 0.83
N PRO A 20 -2.04 16.69 -0.17
CA PRO A 20 -1.96 16.29 -1.57
C PRO A 20 -0.52 16.22 -2.11
N ALA A 21 0.41 16.94 -1.48
CA ALA A 21 1.84 16.85 -1.82
C ALA A 21 2.43 15.52 -1.32
N ARG A 22 2.15 15.10 -0.07
CA ARG A 22 2.60 13.78 0.43
C ARG A 22 2.14 12.63 -0.46
N ARG A 23 0.90 12.68 -0.93
CA ARG A 23 0.38 11.71 -1.92
C ARG A 23 1.16 11.66 -3.22
N ARG A 24 1.67 12.81 -3.69
CA ARG A 24 2.52 12.87 -4.88
C ARG A 24 3.89 12.24 -4.60
N ASP A 25 4.43 12.38 -3.40
CA ASP A 25 5.75 11.84 -3.06
C ASP A 25 5.82 10.31 -3.15
N PHE A 26 4.78 9.59 -2.71
CA PHE A 26 4.71 8.13 -2.89
C PHE A 26 4.75 7.71 -4.37
N LEU A 27 4.11 8.48 -5.26
CA LEU A 27 4.23 8.26 -6.71
C LEU A 27 5.61 8.69 -7.23
N ALA A 28 6.17 9.81 -6.75
CA ALA A 28 7.47 10.31 -7.21
C ALA A 28 8.63 9.39 -6.79
N ALA A 29 8.56 8.78 -5.61
CA ALA A 29 9.49 7.76 -5.16
C ALA A 29 9.42 6.51 -6.06
N PHE A 30 8.21 6.06 -6.43
CA PHE A 30 8.04 5.00 -7.43
C PHE A 30 8.60 5.37 -8.82
N GLU A 31 8.31 6.58 -9.28
CA GLU A 31 8.85 7.13 -10.53
C GLU A 31 10.39 7.19 -10.49
N GLN A 32 11.01 7.46 -9.34
CA GLN A 32 12.46 7.39 -9.15
C GLN A 32 12.98 5.94 -9.20
N VAL A 33 12.35 4.97 -8.52
CA VAL A 33 12.74 3.55 -8.60
C VAL A 33 12.72 3.05 -10.05
N LEU A 34 11.69 3.42 -10.82
CA LEU A 34 11.59 3.01 -12.23
C LEU A 34 12.51 3.80 -13.17
N ALA A 35 12.82 5.07 -12.86
CA ALA A 35 13.82 5.83 -13.62
C ALA A 35 15.22 5.25 -13.41
N ASP A 36 15.61 5.01 -12.15
CA ASP A 36 16.87 4.35 -11.81
C ASP A 36 16.98 2.98 -12.50
N ALA A 37 15.90 2.18 -12.55
CA ALA A 37 15.89 0.88 -13.24
C ALA A 37 16.28 0.98 -14.73
N VAL A 38 15.86 2.05 -15.41
CA VAL A 38 16.16 2.29 -16.83
C VAL A 38 17.58 2.86 -17.00
N ASP A 39 18.00 3.77 -16.11
CA ASP A 39 19.35 4.37 -16.17
C ASP A 39 20.47 3.37 -15.78
N ASP A 40 20.16 2.36 -14.96
CA ASP A 40 21.08 1.29 -14.54
C ASP A 40 21.07 0.03 -15.44
N ASP A 41 20.20 -0.05 -16.45
CA ASP A 41 20.03 -1.20 -17.37
C ASP A 41 19.80 -2.54 -16.64
N VAL A 42 18.77 -2.62 -15.78
CA VAL A 42 18.45 -3.83 -14.99
C VAL A 42 17.54 -4.81 -15.73
N ASP A 43 17.73 -6.11 -15.54
CA ASP A 43 16.97 -7.18 -16.22
C ASP A 43 15.48 -7.25 -15.79
N ALA A 44 15.14 -6.74 -14.60
CA ALA A 44 13.76 -6.61 -14.12
C ALA A 44 13.62 -5.64 -12.92
N VAL A 45 12.40 -5.15 -12.72
CA VAL A 45 11.94 -4.61 -11.44
C VAL A 45 10.98 -5.62 -10.79
N VAL A 46 11.24 -5.95 -9.53
CA VAL A 46 10.50 -6.91 -8.70
C VAL A 46 9.83 -6.16 -7.56
N HIS A 47 8.49 -6.17 -7.50
CA HIS A 47 7.69 -5.47 -6.49
C HIS A 47 7.02 -6.45 -5.51
N ALA A 48 7.47 -6.45 -4.26
CA ALA A 48 7.01 -7.36 -3.20
C ALA A 48 5.67 -6.95 -2.55
N GLY A 49 4.67 -6.60 -3.38
CA GLY A 49 3.33 -6.20 -2.95
C GLY A 49 3.21 -4.77 -2.41
N ASP A 50 1.96 -4.34 -2.20
CA ASP A 50 1.51 -3.02 -1.75
C ASP A 50 1.98 -1.86 -2.64
N LEU A 51 1.74 -2.05 -3.94
CA LEU A 51 1.86 -0.99 -4.94
C LEU A 51 0.86 0.16 -4.68
N PHE A 52 -0.33 -0.14 -4.14
CA PHE A 52 -1.35 0.87 -3.78
C PHE A 52 -1.74 0.80 -2.31
N HIS A 53 -1.92 1.97 -1.69
CA HIS A 53 -2.33 2.06 -0.29
C HIS A 53 -3.80 1.66 -0.03
N ASP A 54 -4.63 1.78 -1.05
CA ASP A 54 -6.08 1.56 -0.95
C ASP A 54 -6.52 0.45 -1.90
N ARG A 55 -7.51 -0.35 -1.47
CA ARG A 55 -8.21 -1.33 -2.34
C ARG A 55 -8.97 -0.68 -3.51
N ARG A 56 -9.04 0.66 -3.50
CA ARG A 56 -9.72 1.53 -4.47
C ARG A 56 -8.88 2.80 -4.68
N PRO A 57 -7.69 2.70 -5.32
CA PRO A 57 -6.92 3.87 -5.70
C PRO A 57 -7.76 4.77 -6.62
N GLU A 58 -7.50 6.07 -6.62
CA GLU A 58 -8.20 6.98 -7.51
C GLU A 58 -7.66 6.88 -8.94
N LEU A 59 -8.44 7.37 -9.91
CA LEU A 59 -8.04 7.48 -11.30
C LEU A 59 -6.70 8.23 -11.49
N ARG A 60 -6.37 9.19 -10.61
CA ARG A 60 -5.09 9.92 -10.67
C ARG A 60 -3.90 9.00 -10.40
N ASP A 61 -4.04 8.10 -9.44
CA ASP A 61 -2.98 7.19 -8.98
C ASP A 61 -2.77 6.11 -10.04
N LEU A 62 -3.87 5.50 -10.50
CA LEU A 62 -3.89 4.51 -11.58
C LEU A 62 -3.28 5.04 -12.88
N LEU A 63 -3.53 6.29 -13.25
CA LEU A 63 -2.93 6.91 -14.43
C LEU A 63 -1.44 7.26 -14.23
N GLY A 64 -1.02 7.59 -13.00
CA GLY A 64 0.38 7.77 -12.65
C GLY A 64 1.17 6.46 -12.79
N THR A 65 0.74 5.40 -12.09
CA THR A 65 1.33 4.06 -12.18
C THR A 65 1.34 3.53 -13.62
N LEU A 66 0.26 3.72 -14.39
CA LEU A 66 0.19 3.35 -15.80
C LEU A 66 1.16 4.13 -16.69
N SER A 67 1.51 5.37 -16.33
CA SER A 67 2.53 6.15 -17.03
C SER A 67 3.93 5.69 -16.66
N ALA A 68 4.20 5.45 -15.37
CA ALA A 68 5.50 5.01 -14.88
C ALA A 68 5.87 3.61 -15.42
N LEU A 69 4.94 2.65 -15.37
CA LEU A 69 5.14 1.31 -15.93
C LEU A 69 5.28 1.32 -17.47
N ARG A 70 4.77 2.34 -18.17
CA ARG A 70 5.02 2.51 -19.61
C ARG A 70 6.44 2.95 -19.91
N THR A 71 7.01 3.88 -19.13
CA THR A 71 8.43 4.24 -19.26
C THR A 71 9.33 3.00 -19.14
N LEU A 72 9.01 2.13 -18.18
CA LEU A 72 9.73 0.87 -17.96
C LEU A 72 9.53 -0.13 -19.13
N GLN A 73 8.28 -0.29 -19.61
CA GLN A 73 7.96 -1.12 -20.78
C GLN A 73 8.62 -0.63 -22.08
N ASP A 74 8.67 0.69 -22.30
CA ASP A 74 9.29 1.30 -23.49
C ASP A 74 10.82 1.16 -23.48
N ALA A 75 11.44 1.02 -22.30
CA ALA A 75 12.84 0.63 -22.13
C ALA A 75 13.08 -0.89 -22.29
N GLY A 76 12.03 -1.70 -22.26
CA GLY A 76 12.09 -3.17 -22.36
C GLY A 76 12.24 -3.90 -21.03
N VAL A 77 12.32 -3.19 -19.90
CA VAL A 77 12.49 -3.77 -18.56
C VAL A 77 11.14 -4.32 -18.05
N PRO A 78 11.04 -5.60 -17.68
CA PRO A 78 9.80 -6.19 -17.16
C PRO A 78 9.54 -5.79 -15.70
N PHE A 79 8.28 -5.48 -15.39
CA PHE A 79 7.80 -5.34 -14.02
C PHE A 79 7.16 -6.65 -13.55
N LEU A 80 7.75 -7.26 -12.52
CA LEU A 80 7.29 -8.48 -11.86
C LEU A 80 6.73 -8.11 -10.48
N ALA A 81 5.61 -8.67 -10.05
CA ALA A 81 5.06 -8.35 -8.74
C ALA A 81 4.22 -9.46 -8.11
N VAL A 82 4.10 -9.41 -6.78
CA VAL A 82 3.05 -10.11 -6.00
C VAL A 82 2.04 -9.09 -5.48
N VAL A 83 0.90 -9.57 -4.97
CA VAL A 83 -0.19 -8.73 -4.45
C VAL A 83 -0.10 -8.62 -2.92
N GLY A 84 0.02 -7.38 -2.43
CA GLY A 84 0.15 -7.10 -1.00
C GLY A 84 -1.17 -7.07 -0.22
N ASN A 85 -1.08 -6.73 1.07
CA ASN A 85 -2.21 -6.79 1.98
C ASN A 85 -3.18 -5.59 1.83
N HIS A 86 -2.67 -4.38 1.52
CA HIS A 86 -3.48 -3.19 1.31
C HIS A 86 -4.28 -3.28 0.00
N GLU A 87 -3.65 -3.66 -1.11
CA GLU A 87 -4.31 -3.60 -2.44
C GLU A 87 -5.29 -4.77 -2.72
N SER A 88 -5.24 -5.85 -1.94
CA SER A 88 -6.02 -7.08 -2.15
C SER A 88 -7.54 -6.87 -2.13
N THR A 89 -8.23 -7.14 -3.25
CA THR A 89 -9.69 -7.03 -3.42
C THR A 89 -10.39 -8.38 -3.56
N ARG A 90 -11.72 -8.39 -3.32
CA ARG A 90 -12.59 -9.56 -3.45
C ARG A 90 -13.05 -9.87 -4.89
N GLY A 91 -12.66 -9.07 -5.88
CA GLY A 91 -13.21 -9.12 -7.25
C GLY A 91 -12.18 -9.17 -8.39
N GLY A 92 -10.90 -9.28 -8.08
CA GLY A 92 -9.77 -9.09 -9.00
C GLY A 92 -8.79 -8.06 -8.44
N GLN A 93 -7.50 -8.23 -8.72
CA GLN A 93 -6.43 -7.39 -8.17
C GLN A 93 -6.07 -6.26 -9.14
N TRP A 94 -5.50 -5.18 -8.62
CA TRP A 94 -5.04 -4.08 -9.48
C TRP A 94 -3.89 -4.51 -10.38
N LEU A 95 -3.02 -5.39 -9.90
CA LEU A 95 -1.98 -6.05 -10.69
C LEU A 95 -2.55 -6.80 -11.92
N ASP A 96 -3.68 -7.50 -11.76
CA ASP A 96 -4.37 -8.21 -12.87
C ASP A 96 -4.81 -7.26 -14.00
N LEU A 97 -4.98 -5.96 -13.73
CA LEU A 97 -5.29 -4.94 -14.74
C LEU A 97 -4.03 -4.53 -15.51
N PHE A 98 -2.90 -4.32 -14.82
CA PHE A 98 -1.64 -3.96 -15.47
C PHE A 98 -1.09 -5.12 -16.30
N GLU A 99 -1.25 -6.36 -15.83
CA GLU A 99 -0.92 -7.57 -16.59
C GLU A 99 -1.76 -7.70 -17.88
N ARG A 100 -3.07 -7.43 -17.82
CA ARG A 100 -3.94 -7.38 -19.03
C ARG A 100 -3.60 -6.25 -20.00
N LEU A 101 -2.81 -5.27 -19.57
CA LEU A 101 -2.26 -4.19 -20.41
C LEU A 101 -0.83 -4.50 -20.88
N GLY A 102 -0.23 -5.62 -20.47
CA GLY A 102 1.16 -6.00 -20.75
C GLY A 102 2.20 -5.20 -19.95
N LEU A 103 1.78 -4.44 -18.93
CA LEU A 103 2.61 -3.53 -18.14
C LEU A 103 3.19 -4.17 -16.87
N ALA A 104 2.77 -5.39 -16.55
CA ALA A 104 3.22 -6.15 -15.39
C ALA A 104 3.11 -7.66 -15.65
N THR A 105 3.77 -8.47 -14.84
CA THR A 105 3.54 -9.92 -14.70
C THR A 105 3.28 -10.22 -13.24
N ARG A 106 2.17 -10.91 -12.93
CA ARG A 106 1.92 -11.39 -11.56
C ARG A 106 2.68 -12.69 -11.33
N LEU A 107 3.54 -12.70 -10.33
CA LEU A 107 4.29 -13.88 -9.92
C LEU A 107 3.39 -14.85 -9.16
N GLY A 108 3.71 -16.14 -9.23
CA GLY A 108 2.93 -17.21 -8.62
C GLY A 108 3.71 -18.52 -8.54
N ALA A 109 2.99 -19.64 -8.59
CA ALA A 109 3.58 -20.98 -8.63
C ALA A 109 4.29 -21.31 -9.96
N GLU A 110 3.91 -20.68 -11.07
CA GLU A 110 4.62 -20.77 -12.35
C GLU A 110 5.76 -19.73 -12.38
N PRO A 111 7.02 -20.12 -12.65
CA PRO A 111 8.16 -19.20 -12.60
C PRO A 111 8.18 -18.24 -13.77
N ARG A 112 8.52 -16.97 -13.49
CA ARG A 112 8.94 -16.04 -14.53
C ARG A 112 10.46 -16.02 -14.65
N ILE A 113 10.99 -16.54 -15.76
CA ILE A 113 12.43 -16.50 -16.05
C ILE A 113 12.84 -15.09 -16.50
N VAL A 114 13.92 -14.58 -15.91
CA VAL A 114 14.65 -13.36 -16.28
C VAL A 114 16.14 -13.65 -16.14
N GLY A 115 16.94 -13.34 -17.18
CA GLY A 115 18.32 -13.81 -17.25
C GLY A 115 18.39 -15.33 -17.09
N ASP A 116 19.24 -15.80 -16.18
CA ASP A 116 19.35 -17.21 -15.78
C ASP A 116 18.65 -17.50 -14.42
N THR A 117 17.69 -16.66 -14.02
CA THR A 117 17.00 -16.70 -12.72
C THR A 117 15.49 -16.93 -12.87
N ALA A 118 14.93 -17.84 -12.06
CA ALA A 118 13.49 -18.11 -11.96
C ALA A 118 12.85 -17.33 -10.80
N PHE A 119 11.93 -16.41 -11.10
CA PHE A 119 11.18 -15.66 -10.09
C PHE A 119 9.80 -16.29 -9.83
N TYR A 120 9.55 -16.63 -8.57
CA TYR A 120 8.29 -17.17 -8.07
C TYR A 120 7.56 -16.16 -7.18
N GLY A 121 6.26 -16.38 -6.94
CA GLY A 121 5.43 -15.45 -6.19
C GLY A 121 4.50 -16.11 -5.17
N LEU A 122 4.43 -15.52 -3.98
CA LEU A 122 3.47 -15.81 -2.94
C LEU A 122 2.78 -14.51 -2.51
N ASP A 123 1.57 -14.27 -3.02
CA ASP A 123 0.73 -13.14 -2.60
C ASP A 123 0.46 -13.18 -1.08
N HIS A 124 0.10 -12.03 -0.50
CA HIS A 124 -0.26 -11.96 0.91
C HIS A 124 -1.41 -12.92 1.30
N VAL A 125 -1.12 -13.82 2.26
CA VAL A 125 -2.11 -14.73 2.85
C VAL A 125 -2.37 -14.37 4.32
N PRO A 126 -3.62 -14.00 4.68
CA PRO A 126 -4.01 -13.80 6.08
C PRO A 126 -3.82 -15.06 6.91
N LYS A 127 -3.32 -14.91 8.15
CA LYS A 127 -2.99 -16.00 9.11
C LYS A 127 -3.94 -17.20 9.07
N SER A 128 -5.26 -16.96 9.12
CA SER A 128 -6.30 -17.99 9.14
C SER A 128 -6.50 -18.77 7.82
N ARG A 129 -5.56 -18.67 6.87
CA ARG A 129 -5.48 -19.44 5.61
C ARG A 129 -4.04 -19.85 5.26
N ARG A 130 -3.05 -19.61 6.13
CA ARG A 130 -1.65 -20.01 5.89
C ARG A 130 -1.47 -21.52 6.06
N ASP A 131 -2.26 -22.13 6.94
CA ASP A 131 -2.34 -23.59 7.14
C ASP A 131 -2.91 -24.34 5.91
N ASP A 132 -3.55 -23.63 4.97
CA ASP A 132 -4.09 -24.16 3.71
C ASP A 132 -3.09 -24.06 2.53
N LEU A 133 -1.80 -23.75 2.79
CA LEU A 133 -0.78 -23.55 1.75
C LEU A 133 0.11 -24.79 1.57
N ASP A 134 0.09 -25.38 0.38
CA ASP A 134 0.91 -26.54 0.03
C ASP A 134 2.36 -26.18 -0.38
N TYR A 135 2.67 -24.89 -0.58
CA TYR A 135 3.97 -24.37 -1.07
C TYR A 135 4.54 -25.11 -2.30
N GLN A 136 3.68 -25.52 -3.23
CA GLN A 136 4.09 -26.20 -4.46
C GLN A 136 4.26 -25.21 -5.62
N PHE A 137 5.42 -25.29 -6.28
CA PHE A 137 5.89 -24.46 -7.38
C PHE A 137 6.25 -25.35 -8.59
N GLU A 138 6.00 -24.86 -9.81
CA GLU A 138 6.35 -25.57 -11.05
C GLU A 138 7.88 -25.55 -11.28
N PRO A 139 8.49 -26.63 -11.78
CA PRO A 139 9.95 -26.75 -11.90
C PRO A 139 10.56 -25.81 -12.94
N HIS A 140 11.85 -25.48 -12.76
CA HIS A 140 12.65 -24.65 -13.67
C HIS A 140 13.96 -25.36 -14.10
N ASP A 141 14.49 -24.96 -15.26
CA ASP A 141 15.85 -25.29 -15.72
C ASP A 141 16.84 -24.11 -15.54
N ALA A 142 16.41 -23.01 -14.91
CA ALA A 142 17.22 -21.82 -14.65
C ALA A 142 18.30 -22.07 -13.57
N ALA A 143 19.41 -21.33 -13.62
CA ALA A 143 20.55 -21.52 -12.73
C ALA A 143 20.33 -21.01 -11.30
N HIS A 144 19.45 -20.02 -11.14
CA HIS A 144 19.04 -19.43 -9.85
C HIS A 144 17.52 -19.44 -9.69
N SER A 145 17.05 -19.35 -8.45
CA SER A 145 15.65 -19.40 -8.03
C SER A 145 15.39 -18.38 -6.89
N ALA A 146 14.31 -17.60 -7.02
CA ALA A 146 13.98 -16.52 -6.10
C ALA A 146 12.48 -16.50 -5.75
N LEU A 147 12.15 -16.50 -4.46
CA LEU A 147 10.76 -16.36 -3.99
C LEU A 147 10.46 -14.90 -3.63
N VAL A 148 9.44 -14.32 -4.27
CA VAL A 148 8.90 -13.00 -3.93
C VAL A 148 7.64 -13.18 -3.08
N SER A 149 7.54 -12.49 -1.93
CA SER A 149 6.40 -12.63 -1.02
C SER A 149 6.08 -11.35 -0.26
N HIS A 150 4.89 -11.29 0.34
CA HIS A 150 4.42 -10.14 1.13
C HIS A 150 3.78 -10.60 2.45
N GLY A 151 4.40 -10.22 3.58
CA GLY A 151 3.98 -10.61 4.91
C GLY A 151 5.09 -10.44 5.95
N LEU A 152 4.76 -10.44 7.25
CA LEU A 152 5.75 -10.39 8.33
C LEU A 152 6.42 -11.76 8.59
N PHE A 153 7.52 -12.03 7.89
CA PHE A 153 8.35 -13.24 7.96
C PHE A 153 9.48 -13.21 9.00
N THR A 154 9.84 -14.38 9.57
CA THR A 154 10.99 -14.58 10.47
C THR A 154 12.34 -14.37 9.75
N PRO A 155 13.41 -13.96 10.46
CA PRO A 155 13.54 -13.74 11.90
C PRO A 155 13.31 -12.27 12.33
N PHE A 156 12.61 -11.47 11.50
CA PHE A 156 12.51 -10.03 11.66
C PHE A 156 11.58 -9.58 12.80
N ALA A 157 11.64 -8.29 13.15
CA ALA A 157 10.78 -7.73 14.18
C ALA A 157 9.30 -7.86 13.80
N HIS A 158 8.44 -8.16 14.78
CA HIS A 158 7.00 -8.36 14.60
C HIS A 158 6.58 -9.52 13.68
N ALA A 159 7.53 -10.38 13.25
CA ALA A 159 7.27 -11.56 12.44
C ALA A 159 6.16 -12.47 13.02
N ASP A 160 5.33 -12.99 12.11
CA ASP A 160 4.24 -13.90 12.40
C ASP A 160 4.01 -15.00 11.34
N TRP A 161 4.91 -15.11 10.38
CA TRP A 161 5.03 -16.19 9.40
C TRP A 161 6.43 -16.81 9.52
N GLU A 162 6.52 -18.12 9.73
CA GLU A 162 7.81 -18.82 9.84
C GLU A 162 8.38 -19.07 8.44
N THR A 163 9.45 -18.36 8.08
CA THR A 163 10.20 -18.51 6.82
C THR A 163 10.77 -19.91 6.70
N GLU A 164 11.25 -20.48 7.82
CA GLU A 164 11.67 -21.86 7.95
C GLU A 164 10.59 -22.84 7.46
N ALA A 165 9.31 -22.59 7.77
CA ALA A 165 8.20 -23.45 7.36
C ALA A 165 7.82 -23.28 5.87
N VAL A 166 8.10 -22.12 5.28
CA VAL A 166 7.95 -21.91 3.82
C VAL A 166 9.07 -22.64 3.08
N LEU A 167 10.32 -22.48 3.50
CA LEU A 167 11.47 -23.13 2.87
C LEU A 167 11.41 -24.66 3.03
N ASP A 168 11.20 -25.17 4.25
CA ASP A 168 11.07 -26.61 4.53
C ASP A 168 9.87 -27.27 3.83
N GLY A 169 8.83 -26.48 3.51
CA GLY A 169 7.60 -26.94 2.83
C GLY A 169 7.66 -26.86 1.31
N SER A 170 8.63 -26.15 0.74
CA SER A 170 8.73 -25.91 -0.71
C SER A 170 9.35 -27.10 -1.44
N ASN A 171 8.93 -27.31 -2.69
CA ASN A 171 9.52 -28.32 -3.59
C ASN A 171 10.60 -27.75 -4.53
N VAL A 172 10.98 -26.49 -4.32
CA VAL A 172 12.03 -25.76 -5.02
C VAL A 172 12.92 -25.13 -3.95
N ASP A 173 14.23 -25.32 -4.05
CA ASP A 173 15.21 -24.64 -3.21
C ASP A 173 15.35 -23.19 -3.72
N PHE A 174 15.34 -22.21 -2.82
CA PHE A 174 15.42 -20.78 -3.16
C PHE A 174 16.78 -20.20 -2.77
N ASP A 175 17.46 -19.55 -3.72
CA ASP A 175 18.72 -18.84 -3.51
C ASP A 175 18.52 -17.48 -2.84
N VAL A 176 17.31 -16.91 -2.89
CA VAL A 176 16.92 -15.69 -2.16
C VAL A 176 15.41 -15.61 -1.93
N VAL A 177 15.02 -15.01 -0.80
CA VAL A 177 13.63 -14.60 -0.52
C VAL A 177 13.53 -13.07 -0.46
N LEU A 178 12.67 -12.50 -1.30
CA LEU A 178 12.46 -11.06 -1.51
C LEU A 178 11.10 -10.64 -0.94
N LEU A 179 11.09 -9.76 0.06
CA LEU A 179 9.94 -9.47 0.91
C LEU A 179 9.50 -8.00 0.97
N GLY A 180 8.18 -7.81 1.08
CA GLY A 180 7.49 -6.57 1.51
C GLY A 180 6.52 -6.85 2.67
N ASP A 181 5.76 -5.83 3.10
CA ASP A 181 4.94 -5.69 4.34
C ASP A 181 5.72 -5.02 5.50
N ASN A 182 7.05 -5.17 5.57
CA ASN A 182 7.88 -4.46 6.54
C ASN A 182 8.55 -3.22 5.93
N HIS A 183 8.11 -2.04 6.38
CA HIS A 183 8.67 -0.75 5.96
C HIS A 183 10.11 -0.50 6.44
N GLU A 184 10.64 -1.30 7.38
CA GLU A 184 12.04 -1.28 7.78
C GLU A 184 12.84 -2.28 6.91
N ALA A 185 13.72 -1.76 6.07
CA ALA A 185 14.59 -2.59 5.24
C ALA A 185 15.59 -3.38 6.08
N GLY A 186 15.90 -4.60 5.68
CA GLY A 186 16.85 -5.44 6.39
C GLY A 186 17.08 -6.77 5.72
N THR A 187 18.22 -7.40 6.03
CA THR A 187 18.61 -8.70 5.47
C THR A 187 19.02 -9.64 6.60
N ALA A 188 18.58 -10.89 6.51
CA ALA A 188 18.90 -11.99 7.39
C ALA A 188 19.23 -13.24 6.55
N GLU A 189 19.57 -14.33 7.21
CA GLU A 189 19.85 -15.63 6.59
C GLU A 189 19.03 -16.71 7.33
N VAL A 190 18.32 -17.55 6.57
CA VAL A 190 17.47 -18.63 7.08
C VAL A 190 17.71 -19.85 6.19
N ARG A 191 18.05 -21.01 6.76
CA ARG A 191 18.41 -22.22 5.99
C ARG A 191 19.56 -22.02 4.98
N GLU A 192 20.51 -21.14 5.28
CA GLU A 192 21.59 -20.72 4.36
C GLU A 192 21.08 -19.87 3.15
N THR A 193 19.77 -19.66 3.01
CA THR A 193 19.14 -18.73 2.05
C THR A 193 19.11 -17.29 2.62
N PRO A 194 19.60 -16.27 1.89
CA PRO A 194 19.35 -14.86 2.19
C PRO A 194 17.87 -14.47 2.11
N VAL A 195 17.39 -13.76 3.13
CA VAL A 195 16.01 -13.26 3.25
C VAL A 195 16.07 -11.75 3.46
N THR A 196 15.40 -10.96 2.61
CA THR A 196 15.54 -9.49 2.62
C THR A 196 14.23 -8.73 2.41
N TYR A 197 14.04 -7.66 3.19
CA TYR A 197 13.05 -6.63 2.93
C TYR A 197 13.70 -5.41 2.25
N CYS A 198 13.03 -4.86 1.25
CA CYS A 198 13.40 -3.60 0.61
C CYS A 198 13.11 -2.36 1.48
N GLY A 199 12.10 -2.45 2.36
CA GLY A 199 11.50 -1.32 3.06
C GLY A 199 10.56 -0.51 2.18
N SER A 200 9.93 0.52 2.77
CA SER A 200 9.04 1.45 2.05
C SER A 200 9.83 2.42 1.16
N THR A 201 9.30 2.75 -0.02
CA THR A 201 9.92 3.73 -0.93
C THR A 201 9.79 5.17 -0.45
N GLU A 202 8.80 5.47 0.38
CA GLU A 202 8.56 6.78 1.02
C GLU A 202 7.94 6.57 2.42
N ARG A 203 8.19 7.48 3.37
CA ARG A 203 7.84 7.35 4.79
C ARG A 203 6.34 7.38 5.02
N ALA A 204 5.75 6.25 5.39
CA ALA A 204 4.33 6.12 5.71
C ALA A 204 3.98 6.53 7.15
N SER A 205 4.93 6.44 8.09
CA SER A 205 4.73 6.75 9.51
C SER A 205 5.77 7.73 10.08
N THR A 206 5.50 8.28 11.28
CA THR A 206 6.49 9.09 12.04
C THR A 206 7.55 8.24 12.77
N SER A 207 7.37 6.91 12.78
CA SER A 207 8.37 5.93 13.22
C SER A 207 9.46 5.69 12.18
N GLU A 208 9.15 5.84 10.88
CA GLU A 208 10.08 5.67 9.75
C GLU A 208 11.07 6.85 9.64
N ARG A 209 11.97 6.97 10.63
CA ARG A 209 12.94 8.09 10.69
C ARG A 209 14.04 7.96 9.64
N GLU A 210 14.54 6.75 9.43
CA GLU A 210 15.67 6.48 8.55
C GLU A 210 15.37 6.76 7.07
N GLY A 211 16.42 6.75 6.24
CA GLY A 211 16.29 6.84 4.78
C GLY A 211 15.32 5.80 4.22
N ARG A 212 14.78 6.10 3.05
CA ARG A 212 13.94 5.20 2.26
C ARG A 212 14.75 4.73 1.05
N GLY A 213 14.38 3.61 0.44
CA GLY A 213 15.24 2.99 -0.56
C GLY A 213 14.61 1.77 -1.22
N TYR A 214 15.45 1.03 -1.92
CA TYR A 214 15.17 -0.28 -2.50
C TYR A 214 16.45 -1.11 -2.55
N ASN A 215 16.34 -2.41 -2.80
CA ASN A 215 17.49 -3.31 -2.91
C ASN A 215 17.83 -3.56 -4.38
N ILE A 216 19.12 -3.51 -4.71
CA ILE A 216 19.68 -4.05 -5.95
C ILE A 216 20.12 -5.48 -5.61
N VAL A 217 19.69 -6.45 -6.41
CA VAL A 217 20.00 -7.87 -6.24
C VAL A 217 20.72 -8.37 -7.48
N GLU A 218 21.93 -8.89 -7.29
CA GLU A 218 22.83 -9.37 -8.33
C GLU A 218 23.08 -10.88 -8.13
N PHE A 219 22.75 -11.68 -9.14
CA PHE A 219 22.87 -13.15 -9.15
C PHE A 219 24.13 -13.55 -9.93
N ASP A 220 25.16 -14.01 -9.23
CA ASP A 220 26.49 -14.33 -9.77
C ASP A 220 26.52 -15.65 -10.57
N ASP A 221 27.42 -15.75 -11.54
CA ASP A 221 27.61 -16.97 -12.36
C ASP A 221 28.11 -18.19 -11.55
N ASP A 222 28.67 -17.95 -10.35
CA ASP A 222 29.16 -18.97 -9.41
C ASP A 222 28.07 -19.47 -8.41
N GLY A 223 26.81 -19.02 -8.55
CA GLY A 223 25.70 -19.40 -7.65
C GLY A 223 25.59 -18.55 -6.38
N GLY A 224 26.11 -17.32 -6.40
CA GLY A 224 25.99 -16.36 -5.30
C GLY A 224 24.88 -15.33 -5.53
N VAL A 225 24.37 -14.73 -4.45
CA VAL A 225 23.45 -13.58 -4.50
C VAL A 225 24.01 -12.44 -3.66
N ASP A 226 24.29 -11.29 -4.30
CA ASP A 226 24.70 -10.04 -3.64
C ASP A 226 23.48 -9.10 -3.54
N ILE A 227 23.26 -8.51 -2.36
CA ILE A 227 22.11 -7.66 -2.04
C ILE A 227 22.63 -6.34 -1.48
N ARG A 228 22.37 -5.22 -2.17
CA ARG A 228 22.81 -3.87 -1.79
C ARG A 228 21.65 -2.91 -1.77
N GLN A 229 21.40 -2.24 -0.64
CA GLN A 229 20.41 -1.18 -0.59
C GLN A 229 20.91 0.10 -1.27
N ARG A 230 20.06 0.74 -2.08
CA ARG A 230 20.24 2.10 -2.61
C ARG A 230 19.18 3.03 -1.99
N ALA A 231 19.59 4.24 -1.62
CA ALA A 231 18.70 5.23 -1.02
C ALA A 231 17.97 6.06 -2.10
N LEU A 232 16.71 6.42 -1.82
CA LEU A 232 15.86 7.30 -2.62
C LEU A 232 15.89 8.73 -2.09
N ASP A 233 15.72 9.71 -2.99
CA ASP A 233 15.66 11.14 -2.66
C ASP A 233 14.24 11.53 -2.22
N THR A 234 13.88 11.07 -1.02
CA THR A 234 12.55 11.25 -0.41
C THR A 234 12.42 12.57 0.34
N ARG A 235 11.19 13.01 0.60
CA ARG A 235 10.94 14.28 1.28
C ARG A 235 11.66 14.34 2.64
N SER A 236 12.28 15.48 2.93
CA SER A 236 12.89 15.78 4.23
C SER A 236 11.89 15.65 5.38
N PHE A 237 12.20 14.78 6.35
CA PHE A 237 11.51 14.70 7.64
C PHE A 237 12.42 15.26 8.74
N VAL A 238 11.91 16.26 9.47
CA VAL A 238 12.64 17.01 10.50
C VAL A 238 12.07 16.63 11.86
N PHE A 239 12.76 15.73 12.55
CA PHE A 239 12.37 15.26 13.88
C PHE A 239 12.99 16.15 14.97
N VAL A 240 12.16 16.82 15.76
CA VAL A 240 12.57 17.76 16.83
C VAL A 240 12.03 17.27 18.17
N SER A 241 12.83 16.51 18.91
CA SER A 241 12.49 16.14 20.30
C SER A 241 12.92 17.25 21.26
N VAL A 242 11.98 17.74 22.09
CA VAL A 242 12.18 18.86 23.03
C VAL A 242 11.78 18.46 24.44
N GLU A 243 12.78 18.22 25.28
CA GLU A 243 12.61 18.10 26.72
C GLU A 243 12.51 19.51 27.35
N LEU A 244 11.45 19.76 28.10
CA LEU A 244 11.17 21.03 28.78
C LEU A 244 11.36 20.91 30.29
N ASN A 245 12.16 21.80 30.86
CA ASN A 245 12.37 21.92 32.30
C ASN A 245 11.29 22.79 32.96
N GLU A 246 11.19 22.77 34.29
CA GLU A 246 10.31 23.67 35.08
C GLU A 246 10.53 25.14 34.66
N GLY A 247 9.46 25.79 34.17
CA GLY A 247 9.50 27.17 33.66
C GLY A 247 9.98 27.33 32.19
N GLU A 248 10.18 26.24 31.44
CA GLU A 248 10.30 26.27 29.98
C GLU A 248 8.98 25.88 29.32
N GLY A 249 8.48 26.72 28.39
CA GLY A 249 7.23 26.49 27.66
C GLY A 249 7.37 26.59 26.14
N GLU A 250 6.29 26.98 25.47
CA GLU A 250 6.16 27.05 24.00
C GLU A 250 7.32 27.81 23.30
N ALA A 251 7.84 28.85 23.94
CA ALA A 251 8.98 29.62 23.44
C ALA A 251 10.25 28.77 23.29
N ARG A 252 10.48 27.80 24.18
CA ARG A 252 11.62 26.87 24.13
C ARG A 252 11.47 25.87 22.98
N VAL A 253 10.25 25.38 22.73
CA VAL A 253 9.93 24.51 21.59
C VAL A 253 10.17 25.25 20.26
N ARG A 254 9.62 26.46 20.12
CA ARG A 254 9.85 27.32 18.95
C ARG A 254 11.34 27.63 18.75
N GLU A 255 12.10 27.82 19.83
CA GLU A 255 13.56 28.03 19.77
C GLU A 255 14.35 26.80 19.29
N GLN A 256 13.86 25.58 19.49
CA GLN A 256 14.44 24.37 18.88
C GLN A 256 14.03 24.20 17.43
N VAL A 257 12.72 24.30 17.12
CA VAL A 257 12.19 24.15 15.75
C VAL A 257 12.91 25.10 14.76
N ARG A 258 13.20 26.35 15.15
CA ARG A 258 13.91 27.33 14.30
C ARG A 258 15.39 27.05 14.02
N GLN A 259 15.98 25.98 14.58
CA GLN A 259 17.39 25.63 14.35
C GLN A 259 17.56 24.64 13.19
N HIS A 260 16.45 24.10 12.68
CA HIS A 260 16.41 23.22 11.52
C HIS A 260 15.99 24.01 10.28
N ASP A 261 16.38 23.51 9.11
CA ASP A 261 15.73 23.88 7.86
C ASP A 261 14.35 23.21 7.80
N LEU A 262 13.34 23.95 7.34
CA LEU A 262 11.94 23.51 7.32
C LEU A 262 11.33 23.63 5.91
N GLU A 263 12.05 24.15 4.92
CA GLU A 263 11.48 24.44 3.59
C GLU A 263 11.02 23.16 2.88
N ASP A 264 9.71 23.10 2.57
CA ASP A 264 8.98 21.95 2.00
C ASP A 264 9.06 20.65 2.84
N ALA A 265 9.54 20.72 4.08
CA ALA A 265 9.75 19.55 4.94
C ALA A 265 8.48 19.09 5.69
N VAL A 266 8.48 17.83 6.15
CA VAL A 266 7.57 17.34 7.20
C VAL A 266 8.25 17.52 8.55
N VAL A 267 7.70 18.37 9.41
CA VAL A 267 8.26 18.68 10.73
C VAL A 267 7.49 17.91 11.80
N VAL A 268 8.19 17.02 12.51
CA VAL A 268 7.62 16.19 13.58
C VAL A 268 8.26 16.60 14.90
N VAL A 269 7.51 17.33 15.72
CA VAL A 269 7.94 17.79 17.05
C VAL A 269 7.39 16.86 18.12
N GLU A 270 8.22 16.44 19.05
CA GLU A 270 7.82 15.64 20.22
C GLU A 270 8.25 16.36 21.49
N VAL A 271 7.31 16.62 22.40
CA VAL A 271 7.55 17.40 23.64
C VAL A 271 7.47 16.49 24.87
N THR A 272 8.47 16.60 25.75
CA THR A 272 8.63 15.79 26.97
C THR A 272 9.08 16.66 28.16
N GLY A 273 9.18 16.08 29.37
CA GLY A 273 9.64 16.77 30.58
C GLY A 273 8.51 17.39 31.41
N ASP A 274 8.88 18.30 32.33
CA ASP A 274 8.02 18.83 33.39
C ASP A 274 7.73 20.35 33.24
N GLY A 275 7.96 20.90 32.03
CA GLY A 275 7.79 22.33 31.75
C GLY A 275 6.35 22.83 31.60
N GLU A 276 6.19 24.08 31.19
CA GLU A 276 4.88 24.73 31.01
C GLU A 276 4.05 24.08 29.88
N PRO A 277 2.71 24.17 29.90
CA PRO A 277 1.87 23.71 28.79
C PRO A 277 2.25 24.35 27.45
N VAL A 278 2.22 23.55 26.38
CA VAL A 278 2.50 24.00 25.01
C VAL A 278 1.23 23.85 24.18
N THR A 279 0.92 24.86 23.35
CA THR A 279 -0.21 24.76 22.41
C THR A 279 0.30 24.16 21.09
N PRO A 280 -0.12 22.94 20.67
CA PRO A 280 0.40 22.29 19.47
C PRO A 280 0.22 23.17 18.22
N ALA A 281 -0.98 23.72 18.02
CA ALA A 281 -1.31 24.59 16.88
C ALA A 281 -0.40 25.82 16.78
N SER A 282 -0.02 26.44 17.90
CA SER A 282 0.90 27.60 17.93
C SER A 282 2.31 27.27 17.44
N VAL A 283 2.75 26.01 17.61
CA VAL A 283 4.05 25.52 17.14
C VAL A 283 3.94 25.03 15.69
N GLU A 284 2.82 24.41 15.31
CA GLU A 284 2.53 23.99 13.93
C GLU A 284 2.40 25.20 12.98
N GLU A 285 1.68 26.26 13.39
CA GLU A 285 1.58 27.54 12.66
C GLU A 285 2.96 28.18 12.47
N PHE A 286 3.78 28.26 13.53
CA PHE A 286 5.13 28.81 13.47
C PHE A 286 6.07 28.02 12.53
N ALA A 287 5.87 26.72 12.37
CA ALA A 287 6.60 25.91 11.40
C ALA A 287 6.08 26.14 9.97
N ALA A 288 4.77 26.26 9.78
CA ALA A 288 4.16 26.56 8.48
C ALA A 288 4.54 27.96 7.96
N GLU A 289 4.58 28.98 8.82
CA GLU A 289 5.10 30.33 8.51
C GLU A 289 6.56 30.31 8.00
N ARG A 290 7.30 29.25 8.30
CA ARG A 290 8.70 29.02 7.93
C ARG A 290 8.90 28.08 6.74
N GLY A 291 7.81 27.67 6.08
CA GLY A 291 7.87 26.86 4.86
C GLY A 291 7.67 25.35 5.06
N ALA A 292 7.36 24.88 6.27
CA ALA A 292 7.02 23.47 6.48
C ALA A 292 5.77 23.08 5.67
N LEU A 293 5.87 22.01 4.87
CA LEU A 293 4.72 21.48 4.13
C LEU A 293 3.67 20.92 5.10
N VAL A 294 4.13 20.22 6.13
CA VAL A 294 3.31 19.67 7.21
C VAL A 294 4.09 19.86 8.50
N ALA A 295 3.44 20.39 9.53
CA ALA A 295 3.93 20.32 10.91
C ALA A 295 3.01 19.42 11.74
N ARG A 296 3.61 18.65 12.66
CA ARG A 296 2.90 17.82 13.64
C ARG A 296 3.59 17.93 14.99
N VAL A 297 2.85 18.33 16.02
CA VAL A 297 3.37 18.50 17.39
C VAL A 297 2.67 17.51 18.33
N THR A 298 3.44 16.55 18.85
CA THR A 298 2.98 15.56 19.83
C THR A 298 3.53 15.93 21.20
N ASP A 299 2.67 16.44 22.08
CA ASP A 299 3.01 16.54 23.50
C ASP A 299 2.80 15.17 24.17
N ARG A 300 3.84 14.66 24.84
CA ARG A 300 3.82 13.34 25.51
C ARG A 300 3.61 13.45 27.02
N ARG A 301 3.49 14.67 27.55
CA ARG A 301 3.42 14.93 28.98
C ARG A 301 2.00 14.70 29.51
N GLU A 302 1.90 14.08 30.69
CA GLU A 302 0.65 14.05 31.46
C GLU A 302 0.42 15.41 32.11
N VAL A 303 -0.06 16.38 31.33
CA VAL A 303 -0.48 17.68 31.84
C VAL A 303 -1.76 17.48 32.66
N GLU A 304 -1.71 17.71 33.97
CA GLU A 304 -2.91 17.80 34.81
C GLU A 304 -3.74 19.00 34.36
N VAL A 305 -4.71 18.75 33.49
CA VAL A 305 -5.61 19.81 33.01
C VAL A 305 -6.64 20.11 34.10
N GLU A 306 -6.37 21.13 34.93
CA GLU A 306 -7.39 21.77 35.78
C GLU A 306 -8.42 22.53 34.92
N SER A 307 -9.16 21.78 34.10
CA SER A 307 -10.33 22.26 33.37
C SER A 307 -11.55 21.46 33.78
N ASP A 308 -12.31 21.99 34.76
CA ASP A 308 -13.74 21.69 34.93
C ASP A 308 -14.57 22.27 33.75
N LEU A 309 -14.13 21.99 32.52
CA LEU A 309 -14.93 22.15 31.32
C LEU A 309 -15.90 20.98 31.28
N SER A 310 -17.03 21.13 31.96
CA SER A 310 -18.13 20.17 31.98
C SER A 310 -18.82 20.11 30.60
N VAL A 311 -18.16 19.52 29.61
CA VAL A 311 -18.71 19.27 28.28
C VAL A 311 -19.79 18.20 28.41
N SER A 312 -21.03 18.66 28.60
CA SER A 312 -22.21 17.82 28.58
C SER A 312 -22.50 17.39 27.14
N PHE A 313 -21.79 16.36 26.67
CA PHE A 313 -22.21 15.59 25.50
C PHE A 313 -23.64 15.11 25.72
N ALA A 314 -24.54 15.39 24.79
CA ALA A 314 -25.86 14.76 24.78
C ALA A 314 -25.69 13.24 24.64
N ASP A 315 -26.45 12.47 25.42
CA ASP A 315 -26.39 11.01 25.36
C ASP A 315 -26.78 10.54 23.94
N PRO A 316 -25.86 9.93 23.16
CA PRO A 316 -26.19 9.47 21.81
C PRO A 316 -27.28 8.39 21.83
N ASP A 317 -27.41 7.63 22.91
CA ASP A 317 -28.49 6.66 23.06
C ASP A 317 -29.83 7.34 23.33
N ASP A 318 -29.89 8.54 23.92
CA ASP A 318 -31.14 9.32 24.04
C ASP A 318 -31.60 9.84 22.67
N ALA A 319 -30.69 10.42 21.88
CA ALA A 319 -31.00 10.87 20.52
C ALA A 319 -31.45 9.70 19.60
N VAL A 320 -30.88 8.51 19.78
CA VAL A 320 -31.32 7.28 19.09
C VAL A 320 -32.66 6.78 19.63
N ARG A 321 -32.91 6.81 20.95
CA ARG A 321 -34.20 6.45 21.57
C ARG A 321 -35.34 7.35 21.08
N GLU A 322 -35.11 8.66 21.02
CA GLU A 322 -36.05 9.64 20.46
C GLU A 322 -36.33 9.31 18.98
N ARG A 323 -35.28 9.14 18.17
CA ARG A 323 -35.45 8.84 16.75
C ARG A 323 -36.16 7.52 16.46
N ILE A 324 -36.04 6.54 17.36
CA ILE A 324 -36.74 5.25 17.26
C ILE A 324 -38.22 5.38 17.61
N ALA A 325 -38.60 6.30 18.50
CA ALA A 325 -40.00 6.63 18.76
C ALA A 325 -40.69 7.27 17.53
N ASP A 326 -40.01 8.18 16.83
CA ASP A 326 -40.54 8.82 15.60
C ASP A 326 -40.87 7.82 14.49
N LEU A 327 -40.07 6.76 14.37
CA LEU A 327 -40.19 5.79 13.28
C LEU A 327 -41.49 4.97 13.35
N GLY A 328 -42.26 5.07 14.44
CA GLY A 328 -43.53 4.36 14.60
C GLY A 328 -43.34 2.85 14.46
N LEU A 329 -42.29 2.30 15.08
CA LEU A 329 -41.98 0.88 14.98
C LEU A 329 -43.07 0.02 15.65
N SER A 330 -43.13 -1.26 15.27
CA SER A 330 -43.96 -2.25 15.97
C SER A 330 -43.38 -2.58 17.33
N ALA A 331 -44.21 -3.04 18.27
CA ALA A 331 -43.76 -3.42 19.62
C ALA A 331 -42.63 -4.47 19.58
N ALA A 332 -42.74 -5.44 18.66
CA ALA A 332 -41.71 -6.46 18.44
C ALA A 332 -40.39 -5.89 17.87
N ALA A 333 -40.42 -4.80 17.10
CA ALA A 333 -39.19 -4.17 16.61
C ALA A 333 -38.49 -3.35 17.69
N ILE A 334 -39.25 -2.71 18.59
CA ILE A 334 -38.70 -1.95 19.74
C ILE A 334 -38.06 -2.91 20.76
N ASP A 335 -38.73 -4.02 21.09
CA ASP A 335 -38.22 -5.01 22.05
C ASP A 335 -36.91 -5.69 21.57
N VAL A 336 -36.79 -5.92 20.26
CA VAL A 336 -35.56 -6.45 19.65
C VAL A 336 -34.44 -5.40 19.65
N ASP A 337 -34.74 -4.14 19.34
CA ASP A 337 -33.76 -3.05 19.39
C ASP A 337 -33.24 -2.81 20.83
N GLU A 338 -34.11 -2.80 21.85
CA GLU A 338 -33.68 -2.75 23.26
C GLU A 338 -32.82 -3.97 23.61
N THR A 339 -33.20 -5.18 23.18
CA THR A 339 -32.45 -6.41 23.46
C THR A 339 -31.05 -6.43 22.82
N VAL A 340 -30.86 -5.72 21.70
CA VAL A 340 -29.56 -5.59 21.02
C VAL A 340 -28.71 -4.45 21.61
N ARG A 341 -29.31 -3.30 21.98
CA ARG A 341 -28.54 -2.16 22.53
C ARG A 341 -28.27 -2.29 24.03
N ALA A 342 -29.12 -2.97 24.80
CA ALA A 342 -28.95 -3.09 26.24
C ALA A 342 -27.78 -4.03 26.59
N SER A 343 -26.75 -3.46 27.24
CA SER A 343 -25.56 -4.15 27.81
C SER A 343 -25.84 -5.18 28.92
N LYS A 344 -27.11 -5.59 29.07
CA LYS A 344 -27.59 -6.68 29.94
C LYS A 344 -27.39 -8.06 29.31
N THR A 345 -27.25 -8.12 27.98
CA THR A 345 -27.03 -9.35 27.20
C THR A 345 -25.62 -9.34 26.62
N ALA A 346 -24.85 -10.42 26.78
CA ALA A 346 -23.54 -10.54 26.14
C ALA A 346 -23.68 -10.84 24.64
N ASP A 347 -22.85 -10.21 23.80
CA ASP A 347 -22.92 -10.25 22.32
C ASP A 347 -23.08 -11.67 21.74
N SER A 348 -22.38 -12.65 22.32
CA SER A 348 -22.44 -14.06 21.92
C SER A 348 -23.85 -14.68 22.02
N ASN A 349 -24.69 -14.11 22.88
CA ASN A 349 -25.99 -14.67 23.27
C ASN A 349 -27.17 -13.87 22.70
N VAL A 350 -26.96 -12.61 22.28
CA VAL A 350 -27.99 -11.70 21.74
C VAL A 350 -28.85 -12.37 20.68
N ARG A 351 -28.25 -13.17 19.79
CA ARG A 351 -28.96 -13.88 18.71
C ARG A 351 -30.01 -14.87 19.20
N GLU A 352 -29.75 -15.61 20.27
CA GLU A 352 -30.71 -16.59 20.81
C GLU A 352 -31.73 -15.92 21.74
N GLU A 353 -31.34 -14.88 22.49
CA GLU A 353 -32.25 -14.06 23.31
C GLU A 353 -33.32 -13.35 22.44
N VAL A 354 -32.89 -12.66 21.37
CA VAL A 354 -33.79 -12.03 20.37
C VAL A 354 -34.73 -13.05 19.75
N LYS A 355 -34.22 -14.22 19.37
CA LYS A 355 -35.00 -15.32 18.78
C LYS A 355 -36.03 -15.88 19.76
N GLN A 356 -35.71 -15.97 21.05
CA GLN A 356 -36.64 -16.41 22.09
C GLN A 356 -37.75 -15.37 22.32
N ARG A 357 -37.42 -14.07 22.43
CA ARG A 357 -38.40 -12.98 22.53
C ARG A 357 -39.35 -12.92 21.33
N VAL A 358 -38.80 -12.96 20.11
CA VAL A 358 -39.61 -12.97 18.88
C VAL A 358 -40.53 -14.19 18.82
N ALA A 359 -40.10 -15.36 19.28
CA ALA A 359 -40.97 -16.54 19.37
C ALA A 359 -42.14 -16.31 20.35
N THR A 360 -41.87 -15.79 21.55
CA THR A 360 -42.93 -15.44 22.53
C THR A 360 -43.92 -14.42 21.96
N LEU A 361 -43.44 -13.37 21.29
CA LEU A 361 -44.29 -12.34 20.68
C LEU A 361 -45.14 -12.87 19.51
N VAL A 362 -44.72 -13.95 18.83
CA VAL A 362 -45.54 -14.66 17.82
C VAL A 362 -46.62 -15.51 18.49
N ASP A 363 -46.30 -16.21 19.58
CA ASP A 363 -47.27 -17.02 20.34
C ASP A 363 -48.33 -16.13 21.04
N ASP A 364 -47.95 -14.95 21.54
CA ASP A 364 -48.85 -13.97 22.17
C ASP A 364 -49.72 -13.19 21.17
N GLY A 365 -49.38 -13.20 19.87
CA GLY A 365 -50.24 -12.71 18.79
C GLY A 365 -49.55 -11.79 17.77
N LEU A 366 -49.94 -11.94 16.50
CA LEU A 366 -49.33 -11.21 15.37
C LEU A 366 -49.56 -9.70 15.38
N ASP A 367 -50.50 -9.19 16.18
CA ASP A 367 -50.76 -7.75 16.31
C ASP A 367 -49.53 -7.00 16.88
N ASN A 368 -48.66 -7.67 17.64
CA ASN A 368 -47.38 -7.15 18.14
C ASN A 368 -46.39 -6.74 17.01
N PHE A 369 -46.61 -7.22 15.79
CA PHE A 369 -45.81 -6.90 14.60
C PHE A 369 -46.46 -5.82 13.73
N SER A 370 -47.66 -5.35 14.07
CA SER A 370 -48.31 -4.22 13.39
C SER A 370 -47.58 -2.91 13.67
N ARG A 371 -47.52 -2.02 12.67
CA ARG A 371 -46.86 -0.72 12.78
C ARG A 371 -47.72 0.22 13.63
N ALA A 372 -47.14 0.89 14.62
CA ALA A 372 -47.83 1.95 15.36
C ALA A 372 -48.14 3.13 14.43
N GLU A 373 -49.26 3.82 14.66
CA GLU A 373 -49.52 5.09 13.99
C GLU A 373 -48.47 6.11 14.46
N ALA A 374 -47.72 6.68 13.52
CA ALA A 374 -46.74 7.70 13.82
C ALA A 374 -47.44 8.95 14.37
N ARG A 375 -46.78 9.67 15.29
CA ARG A 375 -47.27 10.97 15.74
C ARG A 375 -47.26 11.93 14.55
N GLU A 376 -48.38 12.61 14.30
CA GLU A 376 -48.42 13.71 13.34
C GLU A 376 -47.54 14.87 13.84
N ASP A 377 -46.79 15.50 12.92
CA ASP A 377 -45.80 16.53 13.26
C ASP A 377 -46.42 17.74 13.97
N GLY A 378 -46.10 17.91 15.25
CA GLY A 378 -46.49 19.06 16.07
C GLY A 378 -45.33 20.05 16.24
N GLU A 379 -45.34 21.10 15.42
CA GLU A 379 -44.64 22.41 15.53
C GLU A 379 -43.20 22.42 16.10
N SER A 380 -42.26 22.94 15.30
CA SER A 380 -40.83 23.00 15.62
C SER A 380 -40.50 23.98 16.76
N GLU A 381 -40.08 23.46 17.93
CA GLU A 381 -39.44 24.25 18.99
C GLU A 381 -37.98 24.61 18.65
N ALA A 382 -37.79 25.36 17.56
CA ALA A 382 -36.52 25.94 17.15
C ALA A 382 -36.43 27.44 17.49
N GLU A 383 -37.16 27.90 18.53
CA GLU A 383 -37.30 29.33 18.86
C GLU A 383 -37.52 29.59 20.36
N GLN A 384 -36.75 28.93 21.25
CA GLN A 384 -36.79 29.22 22.70
C GLN A 384 -35.49 28.93 23.49
N ALA A 385 -34.35 29.41 22.98
CA ALA A 385 -33.06 29.31 23.68
C ALA A 385 -32.23 30.63 23.74
N GLU A 386 -32.83 31.79 23.43
CA GLU A 386 -32.20 33.12 23.57
C GLU A 386 -32.85 33.98 24.67
N SER A 387 -33.15 33.40 25.85
CA SER A 387 -33.59 34.21 27.00
C SER A 387 -33.44 33.55 28.39
N GLU A 388 -32.22 33.37 28.91
CA GLU A 388 -31.96 33.51 30.37
C GLU A 388 -30.46 33.62 30.75
N ALA A 389 -29.72 34.51 30.06
CA ALA A 389 -28.34 34.83 30.41
C ALA A 389 -28.00 36.31 30.17
N GLU A 390 -28.52 37.21 31.03
CA GLU A 390 -27.75 38.29 31.68
C GLU A 390 -28.65 39.26 32.48
N GLN A 391 -28.48 39.22 33.81
CA GLN A 391 -28.34 40.43 34.60
C GLN A 391 -26.95 40.30 35.25
N THR A 392 -26.02 41.21 35.02
CA THR A 392 -26.04 42.53 35.68
C THR A 392 -25.36 43.66 34.89
N ASP A 393 -26.07 44.80 34.86
CA ASP A 393 -25.54 46.19 34.91
C ASP A 393 -24.75 46.78 33.72
N ALA A 394 -25.47 47.45 32.80
CA ALA A 394 -24.99 48.57 31.97
C ALA A 394 -26.18 49.46 31.50
N SER A 395 -25.91 50.66 30.98
CA SER A 395 -26.91 51.75 30.85
C SER A 395 -27.05 52.42 29.46
N GLU A 396 -28.27 52.89 29.16
CA GLU A 396 -28.67 53.97 28.20
C GLU A 396 -28.67 53.75 26.65
N ALA A 397 -29.91 53.67 26.10
CA ALA A 397 -30.51 54.60 25.10
C ALA A 397 -30.63 54.32 23.56
N GLU A 398 -31.88 54.53 23.06
CA GLU A 398 -32.36 55.03 21.73
C GLU A 398 -32.47 54.15 20.43
N ARG A 399 -33.73 53.76 20.10
CA ARG A 399 -34.48 53.78 18.79
C ARG A 399 -34.00 53.01 17.52
N VAL A 400 -34.72 52.01 16.94
CA VAL A 400 -36.07 52.00 16.26
C VAL A 400 -36.13 52.75 14.89
N PRO A 401 -36.66 52.21 13.75
CA PRO A 401 -36.90 50.80 13.30
C PRO A 401 -36.84 50.52 11.73
N GLU A 402 -37.26 49.30 11.28
CA GLU A 402 -38.02 48.96 10.03
C GLU A 402 -37.41 49.16 8.59
N SER A 403 -37.82 48.47 7.50
CA SER A 403 -38.83 47.39 7.24
C SER A 403 -38.58 46.57 5.93
N ASN A 404 -39.31 45.46 5.75
CA ASN A 404 -39.40 44.55 4.56
C ASN A 404 -40.75 44.81 3.78
N PRO A 405 -41.25 44.03 2.76
CA PRO A 405 -40.81 42.78 2.11
C PRO A 405 -40.55 42.93 0.57
N ASP A 406 -41.01 42.16 -0.45
CA ASP A 406 -42.23 41.36 -0.74
C ASP A 406 -41.99 40.22 -1.79
N ILE A 407 -43.04 39.49 -2.20
CA ILE A 407 -43.08 38.16 -2.89
C ILE A 407 -43.53 38.22 -4.39
N GLY A 408 -43.22 37.19 -5.20
CA GLY A 408 -44.13 36.75 -6.30
C GLY A 408 -43.53 36.01 -7.51
N GLY A 409 -44.14 34.89 -7.95
CA GLY A 409 -43.74 34.12 -9.15
C GLY A 409 -44.84 33.23 -9.77
N ALA A 410 -44.59 32.64 -10.95
CA ALA A 410 -45.50 31.71 -11.66
C ALA A 410 -44.77 30.83 -12.70
N ALA A 411 -45.41 29.77 -13.22
CA ALA A 411 -44.79 28.67 -13.99
C ALA A 411 -45.27 28.51 -15.46
N GLY A 412 -44.55 27.71 -16.26
CA GLY A 412 -44.85 27.35 -17.67
C GLY A 412 -44.09 26.11 -18.15
N ARG A 413 -44.45 25.50 -19.30
CA ARG A 413 -44.03 24.13 -19.71
C ARG A 413 -43.62 23.98 -21.19
N THR A 414 -42.59 23.14 -21.41
CA THR A 414 -42.37 22.15 -22.51
C THR A 414 -42.22 22.56 -23.99
N ASP A 415 -40.98 22.38 -24.51
CA ASP A 415 -40.58 21.40 -25.56
C ASP A 415 -40.31 21.82 -27.04
N VAL A 416 -39.39 21.06 -27.67
CA VAL A 416 -38.94 20.94 -29.09
C VAL A 416 -38.34 22.17 -29.83
N GLY A 417 -37.13 22.01 -30.43
CA GLY A 417 -36.68 22.89 -31.53
C GLY A 417 -35.19 22.85 -31.92
N VAL A 418 -34.81 22.01 -32.88
CA VAL A 418 -33.48 21.91 -33.51
C VAL A 418 -33.17 23.13 -34.42
N ASP A 419 -31.96 23.72 -34.37
CA ASP A 419 -30.91 23.65 -35.44
C ASP A 419 -29.75 24.65 -35.19
N ALA A 420 -28.63 24.48 -35.91
CA ALA A 420 -27.42 25.30 -35.84
C ALA A 420 -27.39 26.46 -36.85
N SER A 421 -26.63 27.53 -36.56
CA SER A 421 -25.84 28.31 -37.55
C SER A 421 -25.00 29.45 -36.93
N GLN A 422 -23.70 29.43 -37.21
CA GLN A 422 -22.84 30.63 -37.38
C GLN A 422 -22.59 30.82 -38.90
N PRO A 423 -21.83 31.84 -39.41
CA PRO A 423 -21.14 32.99 -38.78
C PRO A 423 -21.45 34.34 -39.48
N THR A 424 -20.73 35.43 -39.13
CA THR A 424 -20.19 36.41 -40.12
C THR A 424 -19.17 37.41 -39.52
N THR A 425 -18.00 37.57 -40.18
CA THR A 425 -17.21 38.82 -40.47
C THR A 425 -17.27 40.04 -39.54
N ASN A 426 -16.23 40.85 -39.25
CA ASN A 426 -14.80 41.01 -39.66
C ASN A 426 -14.10 41.81 -38.53
N GLY A 427 -12.77 41.98 -38.42
CA GLY A 427 -11.65 41.55 -39.25
C GLY A 427 -10.70 42.71 -39.62
N GLU A 428 -9.49 42.76 -39.04
CA GLU A 428 -8.44 43.76 -39.35
C GLU A 428 -7.04 43.08 -39.45
N ARG A 429 -6.04 43.75 -40.05
CA ARG A 429 -4.72 43.21 -40.45
C ARG A 429 -3.57 44.09 -39.87
N VAL A 430 -2.27 43.77 -39.88
CA VAL A 430 -1.35 43.58 -41.04
C VAL A 430 0.02 43.06 -40.57
N SER A 431 0.65 42.17 -41.38
CA SER A 431 2.07 41.71 -41.42
C SER A 431 2.75 41.17 -40.14
N ALA A 432 3.45 40.03 -40.08
CA ALA A 432 4.10 39.12 -41.05
C ALA A 432 5.51 39.50 -41.55
N ASP A 433 6.47 38.61 -41.24
CA ASP A 433 7.48 38.09 -42.18
C ASP A 433 7.76 36.61 -41.81
N ALA A 434 8.35 35.80 -42.70
CA ALA A 434 8.40 34.34 -42.55
C ALA A 434 9.66 33.69 -43.17
N VAL A 435 10.04 32.51 -42.65
CA VAL A 435 11.10 31.65 -43.22
C VAL A 435 10.59 30.22 -43.31
N GLU A 436 10.57 29.68 -44.53
CA GLU A 436 10.25 28.29 -44.88
C GLU A 436 11.51 27.57 -45.39
N PRO A 437 11.59 26.22 -45.31
CA PRO A 437 12.79 25.45 -45.66
C PRO A 437 12.93 25.19 -47.18
N SER A 438 14.10 24.66 -47.58
CA SER A 438 14.35 24.17 -48.95
C SER A 438 15.08 22.82 -48.93
N SER A 439 15.02 22.07 -50.03
CA SER A 439 15.32 20.63 -50.10
C SER A 439 16.12 20.21 -51.33
N ALA A 440 16.56 18.94 -51.35
CA ALA A 440 17.33 18.26 -52.41
C ALA A 440 18.82 18.69 -52.55
N SER A 441 19.72 17.90 -53.16
CA SER A 441 19.56 16.64 -53.92
C SER A 441 20.69 15.62 -53.67
N ALA A 442 20.57 14.42 -54.24
CA ALA A 442 21.58 13.35 -54.18
C ALA A 442 22.55 13.35 -55.40
N SER A 443 23.62 12.54 -55.32
CA SER A 443 24.46 12.10 -56.45
C SER A 443 25.28 10.85 -56.09
N GLU A 444 25.50 9.94 -57.05
CA GLU A 444 26.27 8.68 -56.90
C GLU A 444 27.63 8.72 -57.65
N SER A 445 28.43 7.64 -57.54
CA SER A 445 29.69 7.33 -58.26
C SER A 445 30.93 8.20 -57.92
N ASP A 446 32.18 7.75 -58.08
CA ASP A 446 32.71 6.65 -58.92
C ASP A 446 33.98 5.94 -58.35
N GLU A 447 34.51 4.95 -59.08
CA GLU A 447 35.57 3.97 -58.71
C GLU A 447 36.99 4.49 -58.34
N SER A 448 37.77 3.64 -57.64
CA SER A 448 39.16 3.34 -58.04
C SER A 448 39.64 1.93 -57.64
N THR A 449 40.22 1.20 -58.61
CA THR A 449 40.96 -0.08 -58.44
C THR A 449 42.29 0.11 -57.66
N GLY A 450 42.99 -0.91 -57.15
CA GLY A 450 42.90 -2.40 -57.15
C GLY A 450 44.12 -2.94 -56.35
N SER A 451 44.55 -4.21 -56.30
CA SER A 451 44.12 -5.54 -56.81
C SER A 451 44.86 -6.60 -55.92
N ASP A 452 45.18 -7.88 -56.23
CA ASP A 452 44.99 -8.84 -57.36
C ASP A 452 45.27 -10.30 -56.87
N GLU A 453 44.97 -11.32 -57.70
CA GLU A 453 45.55 -12.70 -57.79
C GLU A 453 45.73 -13.64 -56.53
N SER A 454 45.51 -14.98 -56.57
CA SER A 454 45.06 -15.93 -57.62
C SER A 454 44.33 -17.19 -57.07
N THR A 455 43.34 -17.70 -57.81
CA THR A 455 43.02 -19.12 -58.16
C THR A 455 43.14 -20.33 -57.20
N GLU A 456 42.05 -21.13 -57.19
CA GLU A 456 42.00 -22.63 -57.26
C GLU A 456 42.47 -23.48 -56.04
N SER A 457 41.97 -24.70 -55.77
CA SER A 457 41.01 -25.58 -56.47
C SER A 457 39.94 -26.15 -55.50
N ALA A 458 38.87 -26.75 -56.05
CA ALA A 458 37.98 -27.66 -55.32
C ALA A 458 38.15 -29.11 -55.82
N GLU A 459 38.02 -30.09 -54.92
CA GLU A 459 37.71 -31.48 -55.27
C GLU A 459 36.60 -32.03 -54.35
N SER A 460 35.67 -32.77 -54.95
CA SER A 460 34.65 -33.56 -54.27
C SER A 460 35.11 -35.01 -54.09
N THR A 461 34.36 -35.83 -53.37
CA THR A 461 33.54 -36.96 -53.93
C THR A 461 32.93 -37.77 -52.75
N GLU A 462 31.98 -38.64 -53.07
CA GLU A 462 30.98 -39.24 -52.16
C GLU A 462 31.36 -40.65 -51.64
N ASN A 463 30.36 -41.35 -51.07
CA ASN A 463 30.32 -42.77 -50.67
C ASN A 463 30.95 -43.13 -49.30
N ASP A 464 30.45 -44.12 -48.53
CA ASP A 464 29.36 -45.08 -48.78
C ASP A 464 28.56 -45.42 -47.49
N GLU A 465 27.58 -46.32 -47.59
CA GLU A 465 26.86 -46.96 -46.48
C GLU A 465 27.76 -48.10 -45.87
N SER A 466 27.41 -48.99 -44.93
CA SER A 466 26.17 -49.44 -44.25
C SER A 466 26.54 -50.36 -43.05
N ALA A 467 25.61 -50.59 -42.10
CA ALA A 467 25.47 -51.84 -41.30
C ALA A 467 26.64 -52.28 -40.34
N GLU A 468 26.52 -53.18 -39.34
CA GLU A 468 25.38 -53.84 -38.67
C GLU A 468 25.77 -54.39 -37.26
N THR A 469 24.78 -54.54 -36.36
CA THR A 469 24.55 -55.48 -35.22
C THR A 469 25.64 -56.10 -34.27
N GLU A 470 25.19 -56.30 -33.00
CA GLU A 470 25.48 -57.44 -32.05
C GLU A 470 26.91 -57.59 -31.41
N GLU A 471 27.16 -58.22 -30.24
CA GLU A 471 26.31 -58.72 -29.12
C GLU A 471 27.06 -58.76 -27.74
N ILE A 472 26.30 -59.17 -26.72
CA ILE A 472 26.51 -59.37 -25.26
C ILE A 472 27.75 -60.18 -24.78
N ALA A 473 28.37 -59.78 -23.64
CA ALA A 473 28.84 -60.60 -22.47
C ALA A 473 29.86 -59.77 -21.61
N ASP A 474 29.85 -59.63 -20.28
CA ASP A 474 29.44 -60.41 -19.08
C ASP A 474 30.60 -61.17 -18.37
N THR A 475 30.46 -61.41 -17.04
CA THR A 475 31.44 -61.83 -16.00
C THR A 475 32.41 -60.73 -15.53
N ALA A 476 32.54 -60.35 -14.24
CA ALA A 476 32.74 -61.09 -12.95
C ALA A 476 34.24 -61.46 -12.70
N GLU A 477 34.80 -61.46 -11.48
CA GLU A 477 34.21 -61.71 -10.14
C GLU A 477 34.99 -61.00 -8.97
N ALA A 478 34.54 -61.26 -7.73
CA ALA A 478 34.91 -60.81 -6.37
C ALA A 478 36.40 -60.98 -5.90
N ALA A 479 36.85 -60.88 -4.64
CA ALA A 479 36.30 -60.72 -3.26
C ALA A 479 37.33 -59.89 -2.39
N GLU A 480 37.31 -59.66 -1.06
CA GLU A 480 36.67 -60.15 0.20
C GLU A 480 36.33 -58.90 1.08
N THR A 481 35.35 -58.77 2.00
CA THR A 481 34.67 -59.57 3.06
C THR A 481 35.33 -59.65 4.46
N ALA A 482 34.80 -58.86 5.42
CA ALA A 482 34.53 -59.19 6.85
C ALA A 482 33.66 -58.04 7.44
N ALA A 483 32.51 -58.20 8.10
CA ALA A 483 32.07 -59.11 9.18
C ALA A 483 32.67 -58.73 10.56
N ALA A 484 31.92 -58.69 11.68
CA ALA A 484 30.57 -59.23 11.93
C ALA A 484 29.77 -58.50 13.05
N GLU A 485 28.43 -58.57 12.93
CA GLU A 485 27.43 -59.05 13.91
C GLU A 485 27.17 -58.38 15.30
N GLU A 486 25.87 -58.02 15.47
CA GLU A 486 24.94 -58.43 16.57
C GLU A 486 25.10 -57.79 17.99
N THR A 487 24.08 -57.69 18.86
CA THR A 487 22.71 -58.27 18.94
C THR A 487 21.62 -57.24 19.34
N SER A 488 20.34 -57.56 19.11
CA SER A 488 19.14 -56.85 19.60
C SER A 488 18.84 -57.00 21.11
N THR A 489 18.17 -56.01 21.74
CA THR A 489 17.20 -56.26 22.84
C THR A 489 16.18 -55.10 23.03
N ASP A 490 14.94 -55.45 23.42
CA ASP A 490 13.87 -54.54 23.87
C ASP A 490 14.20 -53.80 25.20
N GLY A 491 13.61 -52.61 25.40
CA GLY A 491 13.68 -51.88 26.67
C GLY A 491 12.71 -50.71 26.78
N GLN A 492 11.77 -50.78 27.73
CA GLN A 492 10.91 -49.65 28.16
C GLN A 492 11.60 -48.82 29.27
N LEU A 493 10.88 -47.78 29.77
CA LEU A 493 11.21 -46.83 30.87
C LEU A 493 11.86 -45.51 30.39
N SER A 494 11.56 -44.34 30.96
CA SER A 494 10.40 -43.91 31.77
C SER A 494 10.34 -42.37 31.86
N MET A 495 9.18 -41.78 32.14
CA MET A 495 9.12 -40.43 32.71
C MET A 495 9.64 -40.49 34.15
N GLU A 496 10.74 -39.81 34.45
CA GLU A 496 11.08 -39.28 35.79
C GLU A 496 12.37 -38.45 35.72
N ASP A 497 12.24 -37.12 35.65
CA ASP A 497 13.13 -36.18 36.37
C ASP A 497 12.51 -34.77 36.34
N TYR A 498 12.03 -34.33 37.49
CA TYR A 498 11.35 -33.04 37.71
C TYR A 498 11.96 -32.40 38.96
N SER A 499 12.89 -31.46 38.81
CA SER A 499 13.50 -30.65 39.89
C SER A 499 14.20 -29.41 39.33
#